data_AF-A0A2J0LKL4-F1
#
_entry.id   AF-A0A2J0LKL4-F1
#
_cell.length_a   1.000
_cell.length_b   1.000
_cell.length_c   1.000
_cell.angle_alpha   90.00
_cell.angle_beta   90.00
_cell.angle_gamma   90.00
#
_symmetry.space_group_name_H-M   'P 1'
#
loop_
_entity.id
_entity.type
_entity.pdbx_description
1 polymer ?
#
loop_
_entity_poly.entity_id
_entity_poly.type
_entity_poly.pdbx_seq_one_letter_code
_entity_poly.pdbx_strand_id
1 'polypeptide(L)' 'MICLFCVRLTIVVIAIAFGALVAWKPKKIIEIQIALYRPFNWKIEPISMEEEIRNTRIMGLAVIVIGILSLACILLS' A
#
# COMPACT_ATOMS: atom_id res chain seq x y z
N MET A 1 0.09 -9.88 -27.48
CA MET A 1 -1.22 -9.54 -26.90
C MET A 1 -1.16 -9.92 -25.44
N ILE A 2 -1.03 -8.96 -24.51
CA ILE A 2 -0.98 -9.29 -23.08
C ILE A 2 -2.41 -9.63 -22.65
N CYS A 3 -2.60 -10.82 -22.09
CA CYS A 3 -3.90 -11.27 -21.61
C CYS A 3 -4.38 -10.37 -20.45
N LEU A 4 -5.61 -9.87 -20.53
CA LEU A 4 -6.20 -9.00 -19.51
C LEU A 4 -6.21 -9.66 -18.12
N PHE A 5 -6.40 -10.98 -18.08
CA PHE A 5 -6.31 -11.77 -16.85
C PHE A 5 -4.92 -11.65 -16.21
N CYS A 6 -3.84 -11.79 -16.99
CA CYS A 6 -2.47 -11.68 -16.50
C CYS A 6 -2.17 -10.27 -15.96
N VAL A 7 -2.70 -9.22 -16.61
CA VAL A 7 -2.55 -7.84 -16.13
C VAL A 7 -3.23 -7.67 -14.76
N ARG A 8 -4.49 -8.10 -14.64
CA ARG A 8 -5.25 -8.01 -13.38
C ARG A 8 -4.56 -8.77 -12.25
N LEU A 9 -4.10 -9.99 -12.53
CA LEU A 9 -3.38 -10.81 -11.56
C LEU A 9 -2.08 -10.12 -11.09
N THR A 10 -1.31 -9.57 -12.03
CA THR A 10 -0.07 -8.85 -11.72
C THR A 10 -0.32 -7.65 -10.82
N ILE A 11 -1.34 -6.84 -11.14
CA ILE A 11 -1.70 -5.67 -10.33
C ILE A 11 -2.08 -6.08 -8.91
N VAL A 12 -2.89 -7.13 -8.75
CA VAL A 12 -3.33 -7.59 -7.42
C VAL A 12 -2.17 -8.14 -6.59
N VAL A 13 -1.28 -8.92 -7.19
CA VAL A 13 -0.09 -9.45 -6.49
C VAL A 13 0.80 -8.29 -6.03
N ILE A 14 1.03 -7.29 -6.88
CA ILE A 14 1.80 -6.09 -6.53
C ILE A 14 1.10 -5.34 -5.38
N ALA A 15 -0.22 -5.14 -5.46
CA ALA A 15 -0.98 -4.45 -4.43
C ALA A 15 -0.89 -5.14 -3.07
N ILE A 16 -1.04 -6.47 -3.02
CA ILE A 16 -0.89 -7.26 -1.78
C ILE A 16 0.53 -7.12 -1.21
N ALA A 17 1.56 -7.22 -2.06
CA ALA A 17 2.95 -7.07 -1.64
C ALA A 17 3.21 -5.66 -1.07
N PHE A 18 2.71 -4.62 -1.72
CA PHE A 18 2.80 -3.24 -1.20
C PHE A 18 2.04 -3.08 0.12
N GLY A 19 0.81 -3.60 0.22
CA GLY A 19 0.03 -3.59 1.46
C GLY A 19 0.80 -4.24 2.62
N ALA A 20 1.44 -5.39 2.36
CA ALA A 20 2.29 -6.08 3.33
C ALA A 20 3.50 -5.24 3.77
N LEU A 21 4.21 -4.61 2.82
CA LEU A 21 5.33 -3.72 3.12
C LEU A 21 4.90 -2.52 3.99
N VAL A 22 3.76 -1.92 3.66
CA VAL A 22 3.16 -0.80 4.40
C VAL A 22 2.76 -1.21 5.81
N ALA A 23 2.14 -2.37 5.98
CA ALA A 23 1.77 -2.89 7.30
C ALA A 23 2.99 -3.26 8.17
N TRP A 24 4.06 -3.78 7.57
CA TRP A 24 5.25 -4.23 8.28
C TRP A 24 6.14 -3.07 8.75
N LYS A 25 6.43 -2.10 7.87
CA LYS A 25 7.37 -0.99 8.15
C LYS A 25 6.70 0.39 8.01
N PRO A 26 5.59 0.68 8.72
CA PRO A 26 4.83 1.92 8.56
C PRO A 26 5.69 3.17 8.77
N LYS A 27 6.56 3.18 9.79
CA LYS A 27 7.47 4.30 10.05
C LYS A 27 8.37 4.64 8.86
N LYS A 28 8.99 3.63 8.23
CA LYS A 28 9.85 3.86 7.05
C LYS A 28 9.04 4.36 5.86
N ILE A 29 7.80 3.89 5.68
CA ILE A 29 6.93 4.36 4.61
C ILE A 29 6.57 5.83 4.82
N ILE A 30 6.23 6.25 6.04
CA ILE A 30 5.98 7.65 6.38
C ILE A 30 7.22 8.50 6.12
N GLU A 31 8.41 8.04 6.52
CA GLU A 31 9.67 8.75 6.24
C GLU A 31 9.96 8.89 4.73
N ILE A 32 9.74 7.82 3.95
CA ILE A 32 9.87 7.85 2.49
C ILE A 32 8.87 8.83 1.88
N GLN A 33 7.62 8.84 2.38
CA GLN A 33 6.61 9.80 1.96
C GLN A 33 7.11 11.22 2.22
N ILE A 34 7.51 11.56 3.44
CA ILE A 34 8.07 12.88 3.77
C ILE A 34 9.25 13.24 2.85
N ALA A 35 10.16 12.30 2.58
CA ALA A 35 11.30 12.52 1.70
C ALA A 35 10.91 12.75 0.23
N LEU A 36 9.87 12.06 -0.26
CA LEU A 36 9.37 12.19 -1.63
C LEU A 36 8.66 13.53 -1.88
N TYR A 37 7.99 14.07 -0.85
CA TYR A 37 7.29 15.35 -0.93
C TYR A 37 8.22 16.57 -0.71
N ARG A 38 9.40 16.37 -0.10
CA ARG A 38 10.38 17.43 0.16
C ARG A 38 10.86 18.19 -1.10
N PRO A 39 11.18 17.55 -2.26
CA PRO A 39 11.58 18.24 -3.48
C PRO A 39 10.53 19.23 -4.03
N PHE A 40 9.25 18.99 -3.75
CA PHE A 40 8.15 19.87 -4.14
C PHE A 40 7.93 21.02 -3.13
N ASN A 41 8.86 21.20 -2.20
CA ASN A 41 8.78 22.15 -1.08
C ASN A 41 7.53 21.96 -0.20
N TRP A 42 6.93 20.76 -0.22
CA TRP A 42 5.79 20.42 0.60
C TRP A 42 6.27 19.84 1.93
N LYS A 43 6.14 20.62 3.00
CA LYS A 43 6.44 20.17 4.36
C LYS A 43 5.29 19.32 4.88
N ILE A 44 5.49 18.00 4.86
CA ILE A 44 4.63 17.04 5.56
C ILE A 44 5.30 16.73 6.88
N GLU A 45 4.62 17.04 7.98
CA GLU A 45 5.05 16.69 9.33
C GLU A 45 3.90 15.97 10.05
N PRO A 46 4.20 14.83 10.70
CA PRO A 46 3.18 14.10 11.43
C PRO A 46 2.74 14.90 12.66
N ILE A 47 1.42 15.03 12.84
CA ILE A 47 0.86 15.63 14.07
C ILE A 47 1.19 14.73 15.27
N SER A 48 1.05 13.42 15.09
CA SER A 48 1.48 12.40 16.04
C SER A 48 2.04 11.20 15.28
N MET A 49 3.34 10.93 15.48
CA MET A 49 4.01 9.80 14.82
C MET A 49 3.40 8.46 15.22
N GLU A 50 2.92 8.31 16.45
CA GLU A 50 2.30 7.07 16.92
C GLU A 50 0.96 6.79 16.23
N GLU A 51 0.14 7.83 16.09
CA GLU A 51 -1.16 7.72 15.42
C GLU A 51 -0.98 7.43 13.93
N GLU A 52 -0.03 8.11 13.27
CA GLU A 52 0.27 7.82 11.87
C GLU A 52 0.79 6.41 11.67
N ILE A 53 1.70 5.92 12.53
CA ILE A 53 2.17 4.53 12.47
C ILE A 53 0.99 3.54 12.57
N ARG A 54 0.06 3.76 13.50
CA ARG A 54 -1.13 2.92 13.66
C ARG A 54 -2.01 2.98 12.41
N ASN A 55 -2.29 4.17 11.89
CA ASN A 55 -3.16 4.38 10.75
C ASN A 55 -2.55 3.81 9.46
N THR A 56 -1.27 4.03 9.21
CA THR A 56 -0.53 3.47 8.07
C THR A 56 -0.50 1.94 8.15
N ARG A 57 -0.35 1.36 9.35
CA ARG A 57 -0.45 -0.10 9.51
C ARG A 57 -1.85 -0.61 9.17
N ILE A 58 -2.90 0.03 9.67
CA ILE A 58 -4.29 -0.34 9.37
C ILE A 58 -4.55 -0.23 7.86
N MET A 59 -4.07 0.83 7.22
CA MET A 59 -4.18 1.03 5.77
C MET A 59 -3.48 -0.10 5.00
N GLY A 60 -2.26 -0.48 5.37
CA GLY A 60 -1.56 -1.62 4.78
C GLY A 60 -2.34 -2.93 4.92
N LEU A 61 -2.89 -3.21 6.11
CA LEU A 61 -3.73 -4.39 6.35
C LEU A 61 -5.01 -4.36 5.51
N ALA A 62 -5.67 -3.21 5.39
CA ALA A 62 -6.86 -3.06 4.56
C ALA A 62 -6.56 -3.34 3.08
N VAL A 63 -5.42 -2.85 2.56
CA VAL A 63 -4.97 -3.15 1.19
C VAL A 63 -4.75 -4.65 0.99
N ILE A 64 -4.17 -5.36 1.98
CA ILE A 64 -4.01 -6.81 1.91
C ILE A 64 -5.36 -7.52 1.84
N VAL A 65 -6.31 -7.15 2.71
CA VAL A 65 -7.65 -7.75 2.73
C VAL A 65 -8.38 -7.53 1.40
N ILE A 66 -8.41 -6.30 0.90
CA ILE A 66 -9.01 -5.97 -0.39
C ILE A 66 -8.30 -6.71 -1.53
N GLY A 67 -6.96 -6.82 -1.48
CA GLY A 67 -6.17 -7.56 -2.45
C GLY A 67 -6.50 -9.05 -2.48
N ILE A 68 -6.65 -9.69 -1.31
CA ILE A 68 -7.04 -11.11 -1.22
C ILE A 68 -8.45 -11.32 -1.77
N LEU A 69 -9.41 -10.45 -1.42
CA LEU A 69 -10.76 -10.50 -1.97
C LEU A 69 -10.76 -10.32 -3.50
N SER A 70 -9.97 -9.37 -4.00
CA SER A 70 -9.81 -9.15 -5.45
C SER A 70 -9.20 -10.36 -6.16
N LEU A 71 -8.21 -11.01 -5.54
CA LEU A 71 -7.59 -12.23 -6.05
C LEU A 71 -8.62 -13.36 -6.14
N ALA A 72 -9.41 -13.56 -5.07
CA ALA A 72 -10.48 -14.55 -5.06
C ALA A 72 -11.52 -14.27 -6.16
N CYS A 73 -11.94 -13.01 -6.34
CA CYS A 73 -12.84 -12.62 -7.41
C CYS A 73 -12.28 -12.92 -8.80
N ILE A 74 -11.00 -12.65 -9.05
CA ILE A 74 -10.34 -12.93 -10.34
C ILE A 74 -10.25 -14.43 -10.61
N LEU A 75 -10.00 -15.25 -9.58
CA LEU A 75 -9.86 -16.69 -9.74
C LEU A 75 -11.22 -17.42 -9.90
N LEU A 76 -12.30 -16.81 -9.40
CA LEU A 76 -13.66 -17.34 -9.48
C LEU A 76 -14.45 -16.84 -10.71
N SER A 77 -13.93 -15.83 -11.41
CA SER A 77 -14.51 -15.26 -12.64
C SER A 77 -13.98 -15.93 -13.90
#